data_AF-A0A3D3UN34-F1
#
_entry.id   AF-A0A3D3UN34-F1
#
_cell.length_a   1.000
_cell.length_b   1.000
_cell.length_c   1.000
_cell.angle_alpha   90.00
_cell.angle_beta   90.00
_cell.angle_gamma   90.00
#
_symmetry.space_group_name_H-M   'P 1'
#
loop_
_entity.id
_entity.type
_entity.pdbx_description
1 polymer ?
#
loop_
_entity_poly.entity_id
_entity_poly.type
_entity_poly.pdbx_seq_one_letter_code
_entity_poly.pdbx_strand_id
1 'polypeptide(L)'
;MQPQKKVTIILSELKNHAPFTLFGAATGLVCMLLLKNAGADINHRLFQVFHPGHVVLSAIVTASLYKLYEGKAGIAKILIVGYIGSIGIATLSDCVLPFFGESILGVAIPVHADLHEHDEAAGHDDKVGQDPHDHDEQVHVEDGSESERSEKAHGIRARLHLGFIEDWYLVNPAALLGILIAYFRPRTRFPHAGHVLISTWASSFHVLMNTHRELTTIMLLGVFVVLFIAVWLPCCISDIVFPLLFVGSDHDLPCGHHH
;
A
#
# COMPACT_ATOMS: atom_id res chain seq x y z
N MET A 1 -24.10 -21.05 12.91
CA MET A 1 -23.72 -19.83 13.69
C MET A 1 -24.30 -18.60 13.01
N GLN A 2 -25.09 -17.77 13.71
CA GLN A 2 -25.75 -16.60 13.09
C GLN A 2 -24.72 -15.54 12.64
N PRO A 3 -24.92 -14.87 11.48
CA PRO A 3 -23.97 -13.89 10.93
C PRO A 3 -23.64 -12.75 11.90
N GLN A 4 -24.61 -12.33 12.71
CA GLN A 4 -24.41 -11.30 13.74
C GLN A 4 -23.36 -11.71 14.78
N LYS A 5 -23.34 -12.98 15.21
CA LYS A 5 -22.34 -13.47 16.16
C LYS A 5 -20.92 -13.48 15.58
N LYS A 6 -20.78 -13.78 14.28
CA LYS A 6 -19.48 -13.74 13.58
C LYS A 6 -18.92 -12.32 13.55
N VAL A 7 -19.74 -11.33 13.21
CA VAL A 7 -19.34 -9.92 13.16
C VAL A 7 -18.89 -9.44 14.54
N THR A 8 -19.63 -9.73 15.61
CA THR A 8 -19.23 -9.34 16.96
C THR A 8 -17.89 -9.93 17.38
N ILE A 9 -17.61 -11.18 17.04
CA ILE A 9 -16.31 -11.83 17.31
C ILE A 9 -15.21 -11.15 16.51
N ILE A 10 -15.42 -10.90 15.22
CA ILE A 10 -14.43 -10.21 14.36
C ILE A 10 -14.09 -8.84 14.96
N LEU A 11 -15.10 -8.05 15.33
CA LEU A 11 -14.86 -6.73 15.93
C LEU A 11 -14.15 -6.81 17.28
N SER A 12 -14.45 -7.81 18.10
CA SER A 12 -13.79 -8.03 19.39
C SER A 12 -12.31 -8.37 19.21
N GLU A 13 -12.00 -9.30 18.31
CA GLU A 13 -10.62 -9.67 18.00
C GLU A 13 -9.85 -8.51 17.36
N LEU A 14 -10.49 -7.78 16.46
CA LEU A 14 -9.88 -6.65 15.79
C LEU A 14 -9.53 -5.51 16.78
N LYS A 15 -10.35 -5.31 17.82
CA LYS A 15 -10.03 -4.39 18.94
C LYS A 15 -8.82 -4.85 19.75
N ASN A 16 -8.64 -6.16 19.94
CA ASN A 16 -7.46 -6.71 20.64
C ASN A 16 -6.16 -6.50 19.84
N HIS A 17 -6.25 -6.37 18.52
CA HIS A 17 -5.11 -6.10 17.63
C HIS A 17 -4.77 -4.60 17.48
N ALA A 18 -5.72 -3.72 17.80
CA ALA A 18 -5.53 -2.28 17.74
C ALA A 18 -4.30 -1.74 18.52
N PRO A 19 -3.99 -2.15 19.78
CA PRO A 19 -2.87 -1.57 20.52
C PRO A 19 -1.50 -1.85 19.87
N PHE A 20 -1.28 -3.06 19.35
CA PHE A 20 -0.04 -3.39 18.65
C PHE A 20 0.05 -2.64 17.31
N THR A 21 -1.06 -2.50 16.60
CA THR A 21 -1.11 -1.75 15.34
C THR A 21 -0.87 -0.25 15.58
N LEU A 22 -1.41 0.30 16.67
CA LEU A 22 -1.15 1.68 17.10
C LEU A 22 0.33 1.90 17.40
N PHE A 23 0.97 0.95 18.08
CA PHE A 23 2.41 0.96 18.31
C PHE A 23 3.20 0.90 17.00
N GLY A 24 2.78 0.05 16.06
CA GLY A 24 3.35 -0.02 14.71
C GLY A 24 3.23 1.28 13.93
N ALA A 25 2.06 1.94 13.99
CA ALA A 25 1.83 3.22 13.34
C ALA A 25 2.66 4.35 13.98
N ALA A 26 2.76 4.36 15.32
CA ALA A 26 3.58 5.34 16.05
C ALA A 26 5.06 5.19 15.69
N THR A 27 5.58 3.96 15.68
CA THR A 27 6.97 3.71 15.29
C THR A 27 7.22 4.00 13.81
N GLY A 28 6.27 3.67 12.93
CA GLY A 28 6.33 4.04 11.51
C GLY A 28 6.40 5.55 11.28
N LEU A 29 5.63 6.33 12.06
CA LEU A 29 5.69 7.79 12.05
C LEU A 29 7.03 8.32 12.56
N VAL A 30 7.59 7.72 13.62
CA VAL A 30 8.92 8.08 14.12
C VAL A 30 9.99 7.79 13.06
N CYS A 31 9.96 6.62 12.41
CA CYS A 31 10.86 6.28 11.31
C CYS A 31 10.76 7.29 10.16
N MET A 32 9.53 7.66 9.78
CA MET A 32 9.28 8.67 8.75
C MET A 32 9.92 10.02 9.12
N LEU A 33 9.74 10.49 10.36
CA LEU A 33 10.32 11.75 10.82
C LEU A 33 11.85 11.74 10.88
N LEU A 34 12.45 10.61 11.26
CA LEU A 34 13.91 10.46 11.29
C LEU A 34 14.52 10.45 9.88
N LEU A 35 13.80 9.91 8.89
CA LEU A 35 14.31 9.68 7.54
C LEU A 35 13.73 10.63 6.49
N LYS A 36 12.92 11.62 6.89
CA LYS A 36 12.29 12.57 5.95
C LYS A 36 13.28 13.33 5.06
N ASN A 37 14.50 13.57 5.55
CA ASN A 37 15.56 14.27 4.82
C ASN A 37 16.49 13.34 4.02
N ALA A 38 16.23 12.02 4.01
CA ALA A 38 17.09 11.04 3.35
C ALA A 38 16.97 11.05 1.81
N GLY A 39 15.94 11.73 1.27
CA GLY A 39 15.66 11.77 -0.16
C GLY A 39 14.78 10.60 -0.65
N ALA A 40 14.08 10.82 -1.76
CA ALA A 40 13.10 9.86 -2.30
C ALA A 40 13.72 8.51 -2.66
N ASP A 41 14.96 8.49 -3.17
CA ASP A 41 15.65 7.25 -3.55
C ASP A 41 15.91 6.33 -2.35
N ILE A 42 16.28 6.89 -1.20
CA ILE A 42 16.52 6.09 0.02
C ILE A 42 15.20 5.54 0.54
N ASN A 43 14.14 6.35 0.55
CA ASN A 43 12.81 5.93 0.98
C ASN A 43 12.25 4.82 0.08
N HIS A 44 12.47 4.92 -1.23
CA HIS A 44 12.11 3.87 -2.18
C HIS A 44 12.89 2.56 -1.91
N ARG A 45 14.20 2.63 -1.67
CA ARG A 45 14.99 1.43 -1.30
C ARG A 45 14.52 0.79 0.01
N LEU A 46 14.15 1.60 1.00
CA LEU A 46 13.60 1.10 2.26
C LEU A 46 12.26 0.40 2.02
N PHE A 47 11.41 0.98 1.18
CA PHE A 47 10.18 0.32 0.73
C PHE A 47 10.47 -1.02 0.04
N GLN A 48 11.46 -1.09 -0.86
CA GLN A 48 11.90 -2.33 -1.53
C GLN A 48 12.46 -3.40 -0.58
N VAL A 49 12.79 -3.05 0.66
CA VAL A 49 13.19 -4.02 1.69
C VAL A 49 11.99 -4.43 2.55
N PHE A 50 11.23 -3.45 3.04
CA PHE A 50 10.12 -3.72 3.96
C PHE A 50 8.93 -4.36 3.27
N HIS A 51 8.57 -3.96 2.06
CA HIS A 51 7.42 -4.53 1.35
C HIS A 51 7.60 -6.02 1.05
N PRO A 52 8.71 -6.50 0.44
CA PRO A 52 8.95 -7.94 0.32
C PRO A 52 9.05 -8.65 1.67
N GLY A 53 9.62 -8.01 2.69
CA GLY A 53 9.63 -8.53 4.05
C GLY A 53 8.22 -8.77 4.60
N HIS A 54 7.31 -7.83 4.40
CA HIS A 54 5.89 -7.96 4.73
C HIS A 54 5.27 -9.12 3.93
N VAL A 55 5.50 -9.20 2.61
CA VAL A 55 4.98 -10.28 1.76
C VAL A 55 5.43 -11.66 2.26
N VAL A 56 6.71 -11.84 2.62
CA VAL A 56 7.21 -13.11 3.20
C VAL A 56 6.43 -13.45 4.46
N LEU A 57 6.34 -12.51 5.41
CA LEU A 57 5.70 -12.78 6.70
C LEU A 57 4.19 -13.00 6.56
N SER A 58 3.52 -12.24 5.69
CA SER A 58 2.11 -12.41 5.35
C SER A 58 1.87 -13.79 4.72
N ALA A 59 2.70 -14.21 3.76
CA ALA A 59 2.64 -15.54 3.17
C ALA A 59 2.84 -16.65 4.19
N ILE A 60 3.77 -16.47 5.15
CA ILE A 60 3.96 -17.43 6.25
C ILE A 60 2.68 -17.55 7.07
N VAL A 61 2.07 -16.43 7.49
CA VAL A 61 0.86 -16.43 8.32
C VAL A 61 -0.30 -17.06 7.56
N THR A 62 -0.63 -16.56 6.37
CA THR A 62 -1.78 -17.05 5.58
C THR A 62 -1.66 -18.54 5.26
N ALA A 63 -0.49 -18.99 4.79
CA ALA A 63 -0.29 -20.41 4.46
C ALA A 63 -0.26 -21.30 5.72
N SER A 64 0.34 -20.83 6.82
CA SER A 64 0.36 -21.58 8.09
C SER A 64 -1.04 -21.74 8.65
N LEU A 65 -1.82 -20.66 8.65
CA LEU A 65 -3.19 -20.64 9.15
C LEU A 65 -4.04 -21.61 8.34
N TYR A 66 -4.00 -21.51 7.01
CA TYR A 66 -4.70 -22.43 6.12
C TYR A 66 -4.33 -23.90 6.35
N LYS A 67 -3.02 -24.20 6.47
CA LYS A 67 -2.54 -25.56 6.73
C LYS A 67 -2.97 -26.10 8.09
N LEU A 68 -2.94 -25.27 9.14
CA LEU A 68 -3.33 -25.66 10.50
C LEU A 68 -4.84 -25.92 10.60
N TYR A 69 -5.66 -25.19 9.85
CA TYR A 69 -7.12 -25.36 9.86
C TYR A 69 -7.60 -26.53 8.99
N GLU A 70 -7.11 -26.69 7.75
CA GLU A 70 -7.59 -27.74 6.84
C GLU A 70 -6.94 -29.12 7.13
N GLY A 71 -5.81 -29.17 7.85
CA GLY A 71 -5.16 -30.39 8.36
C GLY A 71 -4.50 -31.29 7.30
N LYS A 72 -5.23 -31.61 6.22
CA LYS A 72 -4.76 -32.34 5.03
C LYS A 72 -4.78 -31.45 3.78
N ALA A 73 -4.42 -30.18 3.94
CA ALA A 73 -4.36 -29.25 2.82
C ALA A 73 -3.37 -29.74 1.75
N GLY A 74 -3.84 -29.87 0.51
CA GLY A 74 -2.98 -30.18 -0.64
C GLY A 74 -2.00 -29.02 -0.91
N ILE A 75 -0.77 -29.36 -1.31
CA ILE A 75 0.31 -28.38 -1.56
C ILE A 75 -0.15 -27.28 -2.52
N ALA A 76 -0.86 -27.63 -3.59
CA ALA A 76 -1.38 -26.68 -4.57
C ALA A 76 -2.33 -25.65 -3.94
N LYS A 77 -3.21 -26.06 -3.02
CA LYS A 77 -4.12 -25.14 -2.34
C LYS A 77 -3.37 -24.20 -1.39
N ILE A 78 -2.40 -24.73 -0.63
CA ILE A 78 -1.55 -23.91 0.26
C ILE A 78 -0.82 -22.85 -0.56
N LEU A 79 -0.30 -23.23 -1.73
CA LEU A 79 0.39 -22.31 -2.63
C LEU A 79 -0.55 -21.22 -3.15
N ILE A 80 -1.71 -21.59 -3.69
CA ILE A 80 -2.68 -20.62 -4.24
C ILE A 80 -3.16 -19.65 -3.14
N VAL A 81 -3.59 -20.19 -2.01
CA VAL A 81 -4.14 -19.40 -0.90
C VAL A 81 -3.08 -18.49 -0.29
N GLY A 82 -1.88 -19.02 -0.03
CA GLY A 82 -0.78 -18.23 0.52
C GLY A 82 -0.31 -17.14 -0.44
N TYR A 83 -0.25 -17.42 -1.74
CA TYR A 83 0.22 -16.47 -2.75
C TYR A 83 -0.78 -15.34 -2.98
N ILE A 84 -2.05 -15.68 -3.27
CA ILE A 84 -3.09 -14.69 -3.52
C ILE A 84 -3.37 -13.87 -2.26
N GLY A 85 -3.43 -14.52 -1.10
CA GLY A 85 -3.63 -13.85 0.18
C GLY A 85 -2.51 -12.86 0.46
N SER A 86 -1.26 -13.30 0.48
CA SER A 86 -0.13 -12.44 0.84
C SER A 86 0.07 -11.26 -0.11
N ILE A 87 0.09 -11.48 -1.42
CA ILE A 87 0.31 -10.41 -2.40
C ILE A 87 -0.87 -9.43 -2.39
N GLY A 88 -2.10 -9.94 -2.33
CA GLY A 88 -3.29 -9.10 -2.27
C GLY A 88 -3.30 -8.21 -1.03
N ILE A 89 -3.07 -8.79 0.15
CA ILE A 89 -3.06 -8.05 1.42
C ILE A 89 -1.91 -7.05 1.47
N ALA A 90 -0.69 -7.46 1.10
CA ALA A 90 0.47 -6.59 1.12
C ALA A 90 0.34 -5.42 0.14
N THR A 91 -0.21 -5.66 -1.05
CA THR A 91 -0.46 -4.59 -2.04
C THR A 91 -1.51 -3.61 -1.52
N LEU A 92 -2.61 -4.11 -0.95
CA LEU A 92 -3.66 -3.27 -0.39
C LEU A 92 -3.14 -2.41 0.77
N SER A 93 -2.36 -3.01 1.66
CA SER A 93 -1.88 -2.38 2.88
C SER A 93 -0.74 -1.39 2.64
N ASP A 94 0.26 -1.77 1.85
CA ASP A 94 1.51 -1.00 1.74
C ASP A 94 1.50 0.02 0.60
N CYS A 95 0.63 -0.17 -0.40
CA CYS A 95 0.61 0.66 -1.61
C CYS A 95 -0.73 1.39 -1.75
N VAL A 96 -1.84 0.63 -1.82
CA VAL A 96 -3.15 1.19 -2.19
C VAL A 96 -3.70 2.13 -1.12
N LEU A 97 -3.81 1.68 0.13
CA LEU A 97 -4.36 2.52 1.20
C LEU A 97 -3.46 3.73 1.53
N PRO A 98 -2.12 3.60 1.57
CA PRO A 98 -1.21 4.74 1.70
C PRO A 98 -1.38 5.75 0.58
N PHE A 99 -1.47 5.31 -0.68
CA PHE A 99 -1.70 6.16 -1.84
C PHE A 99 -3.05 6.92 -1.79
N PHE A 100 -4.12 6.25 -1.33
CA PHE A 100 -5.39 6.94 -1.12
C PHE A 100 -5.29 7.93 0.03
N GLY A 101 -4.61 7.58 1.11
CA GLY A 101 -4.37 8.46 2.25
C GLY A 101 -3.64 9.74 1.84
N GLU A 102 -2.49 9.63 1.17
CA GLU A 102 -1.73 10.80 0.70
C GLU A 102 -2.52 11.66 -0.29
N SER A 103 -3.37 11.05 -1.12
CA SER A 103 -4.24 11.75 -2.07
C SER A 103 -5.32 12.56 -1.34
N ILE A 104 -5.96 11.98 -0.32
CA ILE A 104 -6.99 12.64 0.50
C ILE A 104 -6.38 13.76 1.35
N LEU A 105 -5.18 13.54 1.90
CA LEU A 105 -4.46 14.54 2.68
C LEU A 105 -3.87 15.68 1.83
N GLY A 106 -3.89 15.56 0.50
CA GLY A 106 -3.25 16.52 -0.40
C GLY A 106 -1.72 16.53 -0.31
N VAL A 107 -1.12 15.47 0.25
CA VAL A 107 0.34 15.34 0.38
C VAL A 107 0.97 15.07 -0.99
N ALA A 108 0.26 14.35 -1.85
CA ALA A 108 0.74 13.92 -3.17
C ALA A 108 0.23 14.76 -4.36
N ILE A 109 -0.74 15.67 -4.13
CA ILE A 109 -1.32 16.52 -5.18
C ILE A 109 -0.86 17.96 -4.95
N PRO A 110 -0.12 18.59 -5.88
CA PRO A 110 0.07 20.03 -5.84
C PRO A 110 -1.28 20.73 -6.05
N VAL A 111 -2.00 21.02 -4.97
CA VAL A 111 -3.21 21.87 -5.01
C VAL A 111 -2.82 23.20 -5.62
N HIS A 112 -3.59 23.68 -6.59
CA HIS A 112 -3.43 24.89 -7.41
C HIS A 112 -3.39 26.22 -6.63
N ALA A 113 -2.76 26.28 -5.47
CA ALA A 113 -2.55 27.51 -4.70
C ALA A 113 -1.28 28.28 -5.12
N ASP A 114 -0.39 27.70 -5.92
CA ASP A 114 0.86 28.32 -6.39
C ASP A 114 0.78 28.89 -7.82
N LEU A 115 -0.43 29.13 -8.35
CA LEU A 115 -0.63 29.63 -9.72
C LEU A 115 -1.09 31.11 -9.80
N HIS A 116 -0.95 31.88 -8.72
CA HIS A 116 -1.25 33.32 -8.73
C HIS A 116 -0.16 34.19 -8.07
N GLU A 117 1.11 33.91 -8.32
CA GLU A 117 2.16 34.93 -8.22
C GLU A 117 3.10 34.74 -9.40
N HIS A 118 2.75 35.30 -10.57
CA HIS A 118 3.67 35.79 -11.61
C HIS A 118 2.84 36.20 -12.84
N ASP A 119 2.10 37.30 -12.75
CA ASP A 119 1.57 38.00 -13.92
C ASP A 119 1.58 39.53 -13.71
N GLU A 120 2.67 40.03 -13.13
CA GLU A 120 2.94 41.47 -12.98
C GLU A 120 4.42 41.74 -13.29
N ALA A 121 4.90 41.34 -14.48
CA ALA A 121 6.17 41.86 -15.04
C ALA A 121 6.36 41.45 -16.51
N ALA A 122 5.73 42.18 -17.44
CA ALA A 122 6.19 42.49 -18.81
C ALA A 122 4.97 42.93 -19.61
N GLY A 123 4.77 44.22 -19.86
CA GLY A 123 5.45 44.89 -20.97
C GLY A 123 4.35 45.49 -21.86
N HIS A 124 3.94 46.71 -21.56
CA HIS A 124 3.04 47.50 -22.40
C HIS A 124 3.89 48.54 -23.12
N ASP A 125 4.33 48.24 -24.34
CA ASP A 125 4.50 49.26 -25.37
C ASP A 125 4.43 48.64 -26.77
N ASP A 126 3.95 49.47 -27.69
CA ASP A 126 3.95 49.37 -29.16
C ASP A 126 2.80 48.70 -29.94
N LYS A 127 1.86 49.59 -30.31
CA LYS A 127 1.42 49.95 -31.68
C LYS A 127 0.72 48.94 -32.61
N VAL A 128 -0.60 49.19 -32.71
CA VAL A 128 -1.48 49.30 -33.89
C VAL A 128 -0.79 49.34 -35.26
N GLY A 129 -1.22 48.45 -36.17
CA GLY A 129 -1.14 48.67 -37.62
C GLY A 129 -1.27 47.43 -38.52
N GLN A 130 -2.48 47.24 -39.07
CA GLN A 130 -2.77 46.74 -40.43
C GLN A 130 -2.84 45.22 -40.76
N ASP A 131 -4.09 44.73 -40.75
CA ASP A 131 -4.81 43.80 -41.68
C ASP A 131 -4.27 43.63 -43.13
N PRO A 132 -4.78 42.66 -43.92
CA PRO A 132 -4.80 41.18 -43.76
C PRO A 132 -4.33 40.55 -45.11
N HIS A 133 -4.83 39.36 -45.52
CA HIS A 133 -4.67 38.65 -46.80
C HIS A 133 -3.76 37.41 -46.75
N ASP A 134 -4.04 36.27 -47.38
CA ASP A 134 -5.26 35.57 -47.85
C ASP A 134 -4.69 34.34 -48.61
N HIS A 135 -5.40 33.20 -48.60
CA HIS A 135 -5.25 32.05 -49.53
C HIS A 135 -3.95 31.22 -49.41
N ASP A 136 -3.89 29.88 -49.48
CA ASP A 136 -4.71 28.81 -50.07
C ASP A 136 -4.19 27.46 -49.51
N GLU A 137 -5.02 26.48 -49.13
CA GLU A 137 -5.51 25.35 -49.95
C GLU A 137 -4.68 24.05 -49.76
N GLN A 138 -5.34 23.03 -49.16
CA GLN A 138 -5.31 21.58 -49.47
C GLN A 138 -3.93 20.83 -49.44
N VAL A 139 -3.76 19.56 -49.07
CA VAL A 139 -4.59 18.34 -49.09
C VAL A 139 -3.78 17.18 -48.44
N HIS A 140 -4.47 16.18 -47.85
CA HIS A 140 -4.10 14.76 -47.53
C HIS A 140 -2.69 14.46 -46.92
N VAL A 141 -2.54 13.54 -45.95
CA VAL A 141 -2.57 12.08 -46.11
C VAL A 141 -2.57 11.41 -44.72
N GLU A 142 -3.27 10.29 -44.62
CA GLU A 142 -3.37 9.40 -43.46
C GLU A 142 -2.06 8.70 -43.06
N ASP A 143 -2.08 8.22 -41.83
CA ASP A 143 -1.49 6.96 -41.36
C ASP A 143 -0.11 6.98 -40.67
N GLY A 144 -0.09 6.29 -39.52
CA GLY A 144 1.06 5.48 -39.14
C GLY A 144 2.06 6.06 -38.15
N SER A 145 2.22 5.31 -37.06
CA SER A 145 3.40 5.24 -36.18
C SER A 145 3.49 6.25 -35.03
N GLU A 146 2.76 5.87 -33.97
CA GLU A 146 3.27 5.91 -32.61
C GLU A 146 4.70 5.34 -32.56
N SER A 147 5.70 6.17 -32.29
CA SER A 147 6.79 5.86 -31.37
C SER A 147 7.72 7.08 -31.24
N GLU A 148 8.27 7.24 -30.04
CA GLU A 148 9.45 8.05 -29.73
C GLU A 148 9.30 9.58 -29.75
N ARG A 149 8.66 10.10 -28.70
CA ARG A 149 9.29 11.23 -27.99
C ARG A 149 9.03 11.18 -26.49
N SER A 150 9.87 10.37 -25.86
CA SER A 150 10.23 10.50 -24.46
C SER A 150 10.75 11.91 -24.17
N GLU A 151 10.53 12.31 -22.93
CA GLU A 151 11.03 13.50 -22.24
C GLU A 151 10.29 14.84 -22.42
N LYS A 152 9.97 15.39 -21.25
CA LYS A 152 9.61 16.78 -20.92
C LYS A 152 8.13 17.19 -20.94
N ALA A 153 7.39 16.64 -19.99
CA ALA A 153 6.33 17.40 -19.30
C ALA A 153 6.23 16.93 -17.83
N HIS A 154 6.98 17.60 -16.96
CA HIS A 154 7.08 17.33 -15.52
C HIS A 154 5.80 17.81 -14.81
N GLY A 155 4.73 17.04 -14.93
CA GLY A 155 3.64 17.06 -13.97
C GLY A 155 3.95 16.04 -12.87
N ILE A 156 4.23 16.50 -11.66
CA ILE A 156 4.43 15.63 -10.48
C ILE A 156 3.09 14.96 -10.17
N ARG A 157 2.82 13.82 -10.80
CA ARG A 157 1.72 12.93 -10.45
C ARG A 157 2.20 12.01 -9.33
N ALA A 158 1.42 11.96 -8.25
CA ALA A 158 1.49 10.88 -7.26
C ALA A 158 1.66 9.54 -7.98
N ARG A 159 2.80 8.87 -7.79
CA ARG A 159 3.06 7.56 -8.40
C ARG A 159 2.62 6.49 -7.42
N LEU A 160 1.57 5.77 -7.80
CA LEU A 160 1.20 4.53 -7.12
C LEU A 160 2.30 3.51 -7.41
N HIS A 161 3.21 3.30 -6.44
CA HIS A 161 4.22 2.25 -6.55
C HIS A 161 3.56 0.91 -6.26
N LEU A 162 3.36 0.12 -7.30
CA LEU A 162 2.82 -1.23 -7.18
C LEU A 162 4.00 -2.19 -7.10
N GLY A 163 4.41 -2.56 -5.88
CA GLY A 163 5.53 -3.48 -5.65
C GLY A 163 5.38 -4.82 -6.39
N PHE A 164 4.15 -5.30 -6.60
CA PHE A 164 3.88 -6.49 -7.40
C PHE A 164 4.19 -6.35 -8.91
N ILE A 165 4.12 -5.12 -9.46
CA ILE A 165 4.33 -4.86 -10.89
C ILE A 165 5.76 -4.37 -11.13
N GLU A 166 6.24 -3.43 -10.32
CA GLU A 166 7.56 -2.81 -10.47
C GLU A 166 8.66 -3.74 -9.95
N ASP A 167 8.45 -4.34 -8.78
CA ASP A 167 9.39 -5.23 -8.10
C ASP A 167 8.90 -6.69 -8.09
N TRP A 168 8.20 -7.11 -9.14
CA TRP A 168 7.64 -8.47 -9.26
C TRP A 168 8.70 -9.56 -9.05
N TYR A 169 9.95 -9.29 -9.46
CA TYR A 169 11.10 -10.17 -9.30
C TYR A 169 11.49 -10.39 -7.84
N LEU A 170 11.12 -9.47 -6.95
CA LEU A 170 11.43 -9.51 -5.52
C LEU A 170 10.21 -10.02 -4.72
N VAL A 171 9.02 -9.54 -5.07
CA VAL A 171 7.74 -9.88 -4.41
C VAL A 171 7.34 -11.33 -4.66
N ASN A 172 7.45 -11.85 -5.87
CA ASN A 172 7.00 -13.22 -6.16
C ASN A 172 7.88 -14.28 -5.48
N PRO A 173 9.22 -14.18 -5.53
CA PRO A 173 10.06 -15.09 -4.75
C PRO A 173 9.88 -14.94 -3.25
N ALA A 174 9.63 -13.72 -2.74
CA ALA A 174 9.30 -13.49 -1.34
C ALA A 174 8.02 -14.25 -0.92
N ALA A 175 6.95 -14.16 -1.71
CA ALA A 175 5.71 -14.90 -1.45
C ALA A 175 5.94 -16.42 -1.44
N LEU A 176 6.64 -16.95 -2.46
CA LEU A 176 6.98 -18.37 -2.55
C LEU A 176 7.85 -18.84 -1.37
N LEU A 177 8.83 -18.02 -0.97
CA LEU A 177 9.68 -18.29 0.18
C LEU A 177 8.85 -18.38 1.47
N GLY A 178 7.93 -17.44 1.69
CA GLY A 178 7.05 -17.47 2.86
C GLY A 178 6.15 -18.70 2.90
N ILE A 179 5.55 -19.08 1.76
CA ILE A 179 4.75 -20.31 1.62
C ILE A 179 5.59 -21.55 1.91
N LEU A 180 6.81 -21.61 1.39
CA LEU A 180 7.73 -22.72 1.62
C LEU A 180 8.09 -22.87 3.10
N ILE A 181 8.38 -21.76 3.79
CA ILE A 181 8.65 -21.73 5.22
C ILE A 181 7.42 -22.22 6.00
N ALA A 182 6.22 -21.74 5.68
CA ALA A 182 4.98 -22.20 6.32
C ALA A 182 4.73 -23.69 6.09
N TYR A 183 5.08 -24.21 4.91
CA TYR A 183 4.94 -25.63 4.62
C TYR A 183 5.79 -26.49 5.56
N PHE A 184 7.04 -26.12 5.82
CA PHE A 184 7.90 -26.89 6.73
C PHE A 184 7.67 -26.58 8.22
N ARG A 185 7.32 -25.34 8.56
CA ARG A 185 7.23 -24.88 9.96
C ARG A 185 6.03 -23.94 10.14
N PRO A 186 4.79 -24.46 10.18
CA PRO A 186 3.60 -23.64 10.30
C PRO A 186 3.54 -22.99 11.70
N ARG A 187 3.93 -21.72 11.79
CA ARG A 187 3.91 -20.91 13.01
C ARG A 187 3.35 -19.53 12.68
N THR A 188 2.43 -19.05 13.52
CA THR A 188 1.70 -17.81 13.26
C THR A 188 2.08 -16.67 14.20
N ARG A 189 2.32 -16.91 15.50
CA ARG A 189 2.47 -15.81 16.48
C ARG A 189 3.59 -14.78 16.19
N PHE A 190 4.81 -15.22 15.90
CA PHE A 190 5.93 -14.30 15.63
C PHE A 190 5.82 -13.66 14.24
N PRO A 191 5.55 -14.43 13.16
CA PRO A 191 5.28 -13.84 11.84
C PRO A 191 4.08 -12.89 11.82
N HIS A 192 3.09 -13.10 12.70
CA HIS A 192 1.94 -12.21 12.89
C HIS A 192 2.36 -10.80 13.32
N ALA A 193 3.03 -10.69 14.47
CA ALA A 193 3.52 -9.40 14.95
C ALA A 193 4.50 -8.74 13.97
N GLY A 194 5.36 -9.55 13.35
CA GLY A 194 6.33 -9.06 12.37
C GLY A 194 5.68 -8.46 11.13
N HIS A 195 4.68 -9.14 10.53
CA HIS A 195 4.10 -8.65 9.27
C HIS A 195 3.30 -7.36 9.48
N VAL A 196 2.59 -7.22 10.60
CA VAL A 196 1.89 -5.98 10.97
C VAL A 196 2.87 -4.82 11.15
N LEU A 197 3.99 -5.03 11.87
CA LEU A 197 4.99 -3.97 12.09
C LEU A 197 5.74 -3.59 10.81
N ILE A 198 6.16 -4.59 10.03
CA ILE A 198 6.88 -4.32 8.77
C ILE A 198 5.95 -3.64 7.76
N SER A 199 4.66 -3.97 7.74
CA SER A 199 3.67 -3.30 6.90
C SER A 199 3.48 -1.83 7.27
N THR A 200 3.46 -1.47 8.56
CA THR A 200 3.36 -0.04 8.94
C THR A 200 4.60 0.74 8.51
N TRP A 201 5.78 0.11 8.52
CA TRP A 201 7.02 0.74 8.04
C TRP A 201 7.06 0.84 6.52
N ALA A 202 6.66 -0.22 5.79
CA ALA A 202 6.53 -0.17 4.33
C ALA A 202 5.57 0.95 3.91
N SER A 203 4.38 1.01 4.54
CA SER A 203 3.39 2.06 4.31
C SER A 203 3.93 3.46 4.59
N SER A 204 4.73 3.65 5.65
CA SER A 204 5.27 4.97 5.98
C SER A 204 6.33 5.44 4.98
N PHE A 205 7.17 4.53 4.48
CA PHE A 205 8.11 4.86 3.40
C PHE A 205 7.42 5.11 2.06
N HIS A 206 6.29 4.44 1.78
CA HIS A 206 5.46 4.74 0.62
C HIS A 206 4.94 6.17 0.67
N VAL A 207 4.31 6.58 1.78
CA VAL A 207 3.86 7.96 1.96
C VAL A 207 5.03 8.93 1.85
N LEU A 208 6.18 8.60 2.44
CA LEU A 208 7.33 9.50 2.47
C LEU A 208 8.00 9.69 1.11
N MET A 209 8.08 8.65 0.26
CA MET A 209 8.65 8.79 -1.09
C MET A 209 7.76 9.64 -2.01
N ASN A 210 6.45 9.69 -1.75
CA ASN A 210 5.49 10.52 -2.48
C ASN A 210 5.23 11.90 -1.83
N THR A 211 5.87 12.19 -0.70
CA THR A 211 5.74 13.48 -0.01
C THR A 211 6.70 14.50 -0.60
N HIS A 212 6.16 15.56 -1.21
CA HIS A 212 6.92 16.67 -1.79
C HIS A 212 6.81 17.99 -1.01
N ARG A 213 6.17 17.97 0.17
CA ARG A 213 5.89 19.16 1.00
C ARG A 213 6.44 19.03 2.41
N GLU A 214 6.60 20.16 3.08
CA GLU A 214 6.86 20.20 4.52
C GLU A 214 5.75 19.51 5.31
N LEU A 215 6.14 18.57 6.17
CA LEU A 215 5.22 17.79 6.99
C LEU A 215 4.70 18.63 8.16
N THR A 216 3.52 19.22 7.98
CA THR A 216 2.82 19.92 9.08
C THR A 216 2.31 18.93 10.13
N THR A 217 2.07 19.41 11.36
CA THR A 217 1.52 18.58 12.45
C THR A 217 0.18 17.95 12.09
N ILE A 218 -0.67 18.65 11.34
CA ILE A 218 -1.97 18.15 10.89
C ILE A 218 -1.78 17.00 9.89
N MET A 219 -0.84 17.13 8.96
CA MET A 219 -0.50 16.05 8.03
C MET A 219 0.08 14.84 8.77
N LEU A 220 0.96 15.05 9.75
CA LEU A 220 1.50 13.94 10.56
C LEU A 220 0.41 13.19 11.31
N LEU A 221 -0.57 13.90 11.89
CA LEU A 221 -1.73 13.28 12.53
C LEU A 221 -2.58 12.50 11.52
N GLY A 222 -2.81 13.06 10.34
CA GLY A 222 -3.55 12.37 9.29
C GLY A 222 -2.79 11.14 8.76
N VAL A 223 -1.48 11.23 8.55
CA VAL A 223 -0.61 10.11 8.15
C VAL A 223 -0.64 9.03 9.22
N PHE A 224 -0.58 9.38 10.50
CA PHE A 224 -0.71 8.41 11.59
C PHE A 224 -2.02 7.62 11.49
N VAL A 225 -3.14 8.29 11.24
CA VAL A 225 -4.46 7.65 11.04
C VAL A 225 -4.45 6.77 9.79
N VAL A 226 -3.87 7.25 8.68
CA VAL A 226 -3.73 6.47 7.45
C VAL A 226 -2.91 5.20 7.70
N LEU A 227 -1.74 5.29 8.34
CA LEU A 227 -0.90 4.13 8.66
C LEU A 227 -1.63 3.11 9.53
N PHE A 228 -2.36 3.59 10.54
CA PHE A 228 -3.16 2.72 11.38
C PHE A 228 -4.23 1.97 10.56
N ILE A 229 -5.03 2.70 9.77
CA ILE A 229 -6.11 2.10 8.95
C ILE A 229 -5.54 1.20 7.85
N ALA A 230 -4.44 1.62 7.21
CA ALA A 230 -3.80 0.93 6.11
C ALA A 230 -3.33 -0.46 6.49
N VAL A 231 -2.95 -0.70 7.75
CA VAL A 231 -2.52 -2.03 8.22
C VAL A 231 -3.64 -2.75 8.98
N TRP A 232 -4.36 -2.03 9.83
CA TRP A 232 -5.41 -2.61 10.66
C TRP A 232 -6.56 -3.19 9.83
N LEU A 233 -6.94 -2.54 8.73
CA LEU A 233 -8.01 -3.05 7.86
C LEU A 233 -7.55 -4.28 7.06
N PRO A 234 -6.60 -4.22 6.12
CA PRO A 234 -6.29 -5.38 5.29
C PRO A 234 -5.56 -6.49 6.06
N CYS A 235 -4.51 -6.18 6.83
CA CYS A 235 -3.68 -7.21 7.46
C CYS A 235 -4.42 -7.88 8.62
N CYS A 236 -4.86 -7.11 9.63
CA CYS A 236 -5.50 -7.73 10.80
C CYS A 236 -6.87 -8.36 10.49
N ILE A 237 -7.68 -7.76 9.60
CA ILE A 237 -8.96 -8.40 9.21
C ILE A 237 -8.69 -9.70 8.48
N SER A 238 -7.69 -9.76 7.59
CA SER A 238 -7.39 -11.00 6.88
C SER A 238 -7.04 -12.14 7.84
N ASP A 239 -6.24 -11.89 8.87
CA ASP A 239 -5.84 -12.91 9.84
C ASP A 239 -7.00 -13.42 10.71
N ILE A 240 -8.07 -12.63 10.85
CA ILE A 240 -9.28 -13.01 11.60
C ILE A 240 -10.31 -13.68 10.68
N VAL A 241 -10.50 -13.13 9.48
CA VAL A 241 -11.48 -13.63 8.52
C VAL A 241 -11.05 -14.97 7.94
N PHE A 242 -9.76 -15.16 7.65
CA PHE A 242 -9.25 -16.43 7.13
C PHE A 242 -9.65 -17.62 8.01
N PRO A 243 -9.30 -17.67 9.31
CA PRO A 243 -9.74 -18.73 10.22
C PRO A 243 -11.25 -18.94 10.22
N LEU A 244 -12.03 -17.86 10.29
CA LEU A 244 -13.48 -17.92 10.41
C LEU A 244 -14.17 -18.42 9.14
N LEU A 245 -13.56 -18.25 7.97
CA LEU A 245 -14.01 -18.84 6.72
C LEU A 245 -13.82 -20.36 6.72
N PHE A 246 -12.70 -20.86 7.25
CA PHE A 246 -12.38 -22.29 7.25
C PHE A 246 -12.98 -23.08 8.43
N VAL A 247 -13.32 -22.42 9.54
CA VAL A 247 -14.01 -23.02 10.71
C VAL A 247 -15.52 -23.25 10.45
N GLY A 248 -16.00 -23.10 9.21
CA GLY A 248 -17.42 -23.18 8.86
C GLY A 248 -18.17 -24.46 9.28
N SER A 249 -18.92 -24.34 10.38
CA SER A 249 -20.22 -25.01 10.69
C SER A 249 -20.25 -26.39 11.39
N ASP A 250 -19.17 -26.93 11.95
CA ASP A 250 -19.27 -28.28 12.55
C ASP A 250 -18.46 -28.55 13.82
N HIS A 251 -18.05 -27.51 14.55
CA HIS A 251 -17.55 -27.69 15.91
C HIS A 251 -18.15 -26.63 16.84
N ASP A 252 -18.95 -27.10 17.80
CA ASP A 252 -19.13 -26.41 19.06
C ASP A 252 -17.73 -26.19 19.65
N LEU A 253 -17.25 -24.95 19.59
CA LEU A 253 -16.05 -24.53 20.33
C LEU A 253 -16.31 -24.78 21.81
N PRO A 254 -15.56 -25.67 22.48
CA PRO A 254 -15.57 -25.72 23.93
C PRO A 254 -15.03 -24.39 24.40
N CYS A 255 -15.81 -23.73 25.25
CA CYS A 255 -15.38 -22.60 26.04
C CYS A 255 -14.01 -22.88 26.69
N GLY A 256 -13.09 -21.93 26.58
CA GLY A 256 -11.98 -21.79 27.52
C GLY A 256 -10.67 -22.47 27.12
N HIS A 257 -9.62 -21.66 26.99
CA HIS A 257 -8.32 -21.76 27.67
C HIS A 257 -7.44 -20.63 27.08
N HIS A 258 -7.40 -19.46 27.71
CA HIS A 258 -6.34 -19.03 28.64
C HIS A 258 -4.93 -18.94 28.01
N HIS A 259 -4.47 -17.69 27.85
CA HIS A 259 -3.09 -17.16 27.73
C HIS A 259 -2.27 -17.36 26.43
#